data_AF-A0A1Q6KBZ1-F1
#
_entry.id   AF-A0A1Q6KBZ1-F1
#
_cell.length_a   1.000
_cell.length_b   1.000
_cell.length_c   1.000
_cell.angle_alpha   90.00
_cell.angle_beta   90.00
_cell.angle_gamma   90.00
#
_symmetry.space_group_name_H-M   'P 1'
#
loop_
_entity.id
_entity.type
_entity.pdbx_description
1 polymer ?
#
loop_
_entity_poly.entity_id
_entity_poly.type
_entity_poly.pdbx_seq_one_letter_code
_entity_poly.pdbx_strand_id
1 'polypeptide(L)'
;MILYPNVHLKSVLEITIEFLHKNQINALILDVDNTLIDYDKNLQLEIIEWAKNLKANNIKLYILSNTNKKEKVKTVAEKLKIEYMYFAKKPLKTGFKKIQEKLQEKPENIAVVGDQIFTDIVGGNRCKMFTILVEPIAEKDIWITMIKRPIENVIKKKYHENLEKGSK
;
A
#
# COMPACT_ATOMS: atom_id res chain seq x y z
N MET A 1 -7.17 -10.06 10.88
CA MET A 1 -6.26 -9.37 11.83
C MET A 1 -5.87 -8.04 11.20
N ILE A 2 -5.93 -6.90 11.90
CA ILE A 2 -5.87 -5.57 11.25
C ILE A 2 -4.47 -5.22 10.70
N LEU A 3 -3.40 -5.68 11.36
CA LEU A 3 -2.02 -5.29 11.05
C LEU A 3 -1.33 -6.16 10.00
N TYR A 4 -1.93 -7.27 9.59
CA TYR A 4 -1.28 -8.26 8.74
C TYR A 4 -1.92 -8.26 7.37
N PRO A 5 -1.10 -8.30 6.29
CA PRO A 5 -1.64 -8.41 4.95
C PRO A 5 -2.20 -9.81 4.72
N ASN A 6 -3.07 -9.95 3.72
CA ASN A 6 -3.46 -11.27 3.23
C ASN A 6 -2.32 -11.93 2.45
N VAL A 7 -1.58 -11.13 1.67
CA VAL A 7 -0.44 -11.59 0.86
C VAL A 7 0.68 -10.55 0.91
N HIS A 8 1.93 -11.03 0.89
CA HIS A 8 3.12 -10.21 0.75
C HIS A 8 3.85 -10.61 -0.54
N LEU A 9 4.10 -9.65 -1.44
CA LEU A 9 4.74 -9.84 -2.73
C LEU A 9 5.95 -8.92 -2.86
N LYS A 10 6.87 -9.21 -3.79
CA LYS A 10 8.01 -8.32 -4.01
C LYS A 10 7.66 -7.08 -4.81
N SER A 11 6.64 -7.15 -5.66
CA SER A 11 6.25 -6.06 -6.55
C SER A 11 4.79 -6.20 -6.97
N VAL A 12 4.18 -5.08 -7.37
CA VAL A 12 2.86 -5.07 -8.03
C VAL A 12 2.83 -5.94 -9.28
N LEU A 13 3.98 -6.13 -9.94
CA LEU A 13 4.10 -6.94 -11.16
C LEU A 13 3.84 -8.43 -10.91
N GLU A 14 3.95 -8.91 -9.67
CA GLU A 14 3.62 -10.29 -9.30
C GLU A 14 2.09 -10.52 -9.20
N ILE A 15 1.29 -9.45 -9.29
CA ILE A 15 -0.18 -9.53 -9.31
C ILE A 15 -0.64 -9.86 -10.74
N THR A 16 -0.77 -11.15 -11.02
CA THR A 16 -1.25 -11.66 -12.33
C THR A 16 -2.78 -11.82 -12.37
N ILE A 17 -3.33 -12.04 -13.57
CA ILE A 17 -4.77 -12.32 -13.75
C ILE A 17 -5.18 -13.59 -13.01
N GLU A 18 -4.35 -14.64 -13.09
CA GLU A 18 -4.58 -15.91 -12.43
C GLU A 18 -4.60 -15.74 -10.90
N PHE A 19 -3.68 -14.93 -10.36
CA PHE A 19 -3.69 -14.57 -8.96
C PHE A 19 -5.00 -13.88 -8.56
N LEU A 20 -5.48 -12.91 -9.34
CA LEU A 20 -6.71 -12.18 -9.05
C LEU A 20 -7.93 -13.08 -9.12
N HIS A 21 -8.04 -13.92 -10.15
CA HIS A 21 -9.13 -14.87 -10.33
C HIS A 21 -9.20 -15.88 -9.17
N LYS A 22 -8.05 -16.45 -8.79
CA LYS A 22 -7.95 -17.40 -7.66
C LYS A 22 -8.46 -16.79 -6.35
N ASN A 23 -8.23 -15.49 -6.14
CA ASN A 23 -8.65 -14.77 -4.94
C ASN A 23 -9.99 -14.04 -5.10
N GLN A 24 -10.70 -14.22 -6.23
CA GLN A 24 -11.98 -13.55 -6.53
C GLN A 24 -11.91 -12.02 -6.49
N ILE A 25 -10.77 -11.46 -6.90
CA ILE A 25 -10.53 -10.01 -6.93
C ILE A 25 -10.86 -9.45 -8.31
N ASN A 26 -11.75 -8.46 -8.34
CA ASN A 26 -12.20 -7.78 -9.56
C ASN A 26 -11.67 -6.34 -9.64
N ALA A 27 -11.15 -5.80 -8.54
CA ALA A 27 -10.65 -4.43 -8.50
C ALA A 27 -9.44 -4.24 -7.59
N LEU A 28 -8.54 -3.34 -7.98
CA LEU A 28 -7.38 -2.94 -7.20
C LEU A 28 -7.47 -1.45 -6.81
N ILE A 29 -7.23 -1.20 -5.53
CA ILE A 29 -6.93 0.13 -4.98
C ILE A 29 -5.42 0.21 -4.77
N LEU A 30 -4.76 1.09 -5.51
CA LEU A 30 -3.30 1.18 -5.58
C LEU A 30 -2.79 2.40 -4.81
N ASP A 31 -1.82 2.21 -3.91
CA ASP A 31 -0.98 3.32 -3.48
C ASP A 31 -0.05 3.79 -4.62
N VAL A 32 0.62 4.93 -4.44
CA VAL A 32 1.51 5.52 -5.43
C VAL A 32 2.95 5.49 -4.95
N ASP A 33 3.22 6.11 -3.80
CA ASP A 33 4.59 6.38 -3.37
C ASP A 33 5.23 5.08 -2.96
N ASN A 34 6.39 4.76 -3.55
CA ASN A 34 7.15 3.55 -3.22
C ASN A 34 6.40 2.24 -3.50
N THR A 35 5.27 2.31 -4.21
CA THR A 35 4.43 1.19 -4.65
C THR A 35 4.32 1.13 -6.18
N LEU A 36 3.98 2.25 -6.83
CA LEU A 36 3.93 2.37 -8.30
C LEU A 36 5.07 3.20 -8.87
N ILE A 37 5.61 4.13 -8.08
CA ILE A 37 6.74 4.98 -8.45
C ILE A 37 7.77 5.00 -7.33
N ASP A 38 9.03 5.19 -7.67
CA ASP A 38 10.09 5.49 -6.71
C ASP A 38 10.05 6.95 -6.21
N TYR A 39 11.03 7.33 -5.37
CA TYR A 39 11.14 8.70 -4.85
C TYR A 39 11.39 9.76 -5.93
N ASP A 40 12.01 9.36 -7.04
CA ASP A 40 12.31 10.20 -8.20
C ASP A 40 11.12 10.32 -9.17
N LYS A 41 9.98 9.69 -8.81
CA LYS A 41 8.73 9.66 -9.57
C LYS A 41 8.84 8.91 -10.90
N ASN A 42 9.78 7.98 -10.99
CA ASN A 42 9.91 7.12 -12.14
C ASN A 42 8.79 6.08 -12.11
N LEU A 43 7.97 6.10 -13.17
CA LEU A 43 6.99 5.05 -13.45
C LEU A 43 7.58 4.17 -14.55
N GLN A 44 7.93 2.94 -14.20
CA GLN A 44 8.51 1.97 -15.12
C GLN A 44 7.50 1.57 -16.21
N LEU A 45 7.99 1.31 -17.43
CA LEU A 45 7.14 0.89 -18.55
C LEU A 45 6.39 -0.41 -18.24
N GLU A 46 7.02 -1.34 -17.53
CA GLU A 46 6.43 -2.62 -17.11
C GLU A 46 5.17 -2.42 -16.26
N ILE A 47 5.12 -1.39 -15.40
CA ILE A 47 3.93 -1.07 -14.58
C ILE A 47 2.80 -0.53 -15.46
N ILE A 48 3.13 0.23 -16.51
CA ILE A 48 2.13 0.74 -17.47
C ILE A 48 1.52 -0.43 -18.26
N GLU A 49 2.36 -1.36 -18.72
CA GLU A 49 1.94 -2.57 -19.43
C GLU A 49 1.14 -3.51 -18.54
N TRP A 50 1.58 -3.71 -17.31
CA TRP A 50 0.86 -4.47 -16.29
C TRP A 50 -0.56 -3.90 -16.07
N ALA A 51 -0.68 -2.59 -15.82
CA ALA A 51 -1.98 -1.96 -15.63
C ALA A 51 -2.87 -2.06 -16.88
N LYS A 52 -2.27 -1.97 -18.08
CA LYS A 52 -2.97 -2.16 -19.35
C LYS A 52 -3.49 -3.60 -19.47
N ASN A 53 -2.68 -4.60 -19.16
CA ASN A 53 -3.06 -6.02 -19.19
C ASN A 53 -4.19 -6.32 -18.20
N LEU A 54 -4.11 -5.82 -16.97
CA LEU A 54 -5.18 -5.97 -15.97
C LEU A 54 -6.51 -5.41 -16.47
N LYS A 55 -6.50 -4.19 -17.02
CA LYS A 55 -7.72 -3.57 -17.56
C LYS A 55 -8.28 -4.29 -18.78
N ALA A 56 -7.42 -4.81 -19.65
CA ALA A 56 -7.85 -5.62 -20.80
C ALA A 56 -8.60 -6.90 -20.36
N ASN A 57 -8.35 -7.36 -19.14
CA ASN A 57 -9.03 -8.48 -18.50
C ASN A 57 -10.11 -8.03 -17.50
N ASN A 58 -10.68 -6.84 -17.70
CA ASN A 58 -11.79 -6.29 -16.92
C ASN A 58 -11.51 -6.05 -15.42
N ILE A 59 -10.24 -6.00 -15.00
CA ILE A 59 -9.88 -5.61 -13.64
C ILE A 59 -9.96 -4.09 -13.52
N LYS A 60 -10.79 -3.61 -12.58
CA LYS A 60 -10.92 -2.18 -12.29
C LYS A 60 -9.72 -1.72 -11.47
N LEU A 61 -9.13 -0.58 -11.83
CA LEU A 61 -7.97 -0.02 -11.14
C LEU A 61 -8.30 1.40 -10.66
N TYR A 62 -7.90 1.72 -9.43
CA TYR A 62 -8.10 3.04 -8.85
C TYR A 62 -6.92 3.43 -7.96
N ILE A 63 -6.43 4.67 -8.07
CA ILE A 63 -5.36 5.15 -7.20
C ILE A 63 -5.92 5.79 -5.93
N LEU A 64 -5.39 5.43 -4.77
CA LEU A 64 -5.68 6.05 -3.48
C LEU A 64 -4.38 6.46 -2.77
N SER A 65 -4.06 7.75 -2.80
CA SER A 65 -2.81 8.27 -2.21
C SER A 65 -3.04 9.21 -1.03
N ASN A 66 -2.14 9.13 -0.03
CA ASN A 66 -2.09 10.08 1.09
C ASN A 66 -1.41 11.40 0.76
N THR A 67 -0.66 11.49 -0.34
CA THR A 67 0.04 12.70 -0.71
C THR A 67 -0.92 13.85 -1.03
N ASN A 68 -0.56 15.07 -0.63
CA ASN A 68 -1.27 16.28 -1.06
C ASN A 68 -0.76 16.81 -2.43
N LYS A 69 0.28 16.18 -2.99
CA LYS A 69 0.87 16.54 -4.30
C LYS A 69 0.00 16.03 -5.44
N LYS A 70 -1.10 16.72 -5.73
CA LYS A 70 -2.09 16.34 -6.75
C LYS A 70 -1.46 16.01 -8.12
N GLU A 71 -0.59 16.88 -8.64
CA GLU A 71 0.00 16.69 -9.96
C GLU A 71 0.80 15.38 -10.07
N LYS A 72 1.50 14.96 -9.00
CA LYS A 72 2.21 13.68 -8.98
C LYS A 72 1.25 12.51 -9.19
N VAL A 73 0.15 12.49 -8.45
CA VAL A 73 -0.87 11.42 -8.54
C VAL A 73 -1.55 11.46 -9.91
N LYS A 74 -1.87 12.65 -10.40
CA LYS A 74 -2.49 12.89 -11.69
C LYS A 74 -1.61 12.35 -12.83
N THR A 75 -0.32 12.67 -12.85
CA THR A 75 0.61 12.17 -13.89
C THR A 75 0.65 10.64 -13.93
N VAL A 76 0.68 9.98 -12.77
CA VAL A 76 0.64 8.50 -12.72
C VAL A 76 -0.70 7.97 -13.23
N ALA A 77 -1.81 8.53 -12.75
CA ALA A 77 -3.15 8.17 -13.20
C ALA A 77 -3.35 8.35 -14.71
N GLU A 78 -2.83 9.42 -15.31
CA GLU A 78 -2.91 9.68 -16.74
C GLU A 78 -2.12 8.66 -17.56
N LYS A 79 -0.88 8.34 -17.13
CA LYS A 79 -0.05 7.31 -17.79
C LYS A 79 -0.71 5.94 -17.72
N LEU A 80 -1.27 5.58 -16.55
CA LEU A 80 -1.98 4.32 -16.37
C LEU A 80 -3.39 4.35 -16.96
N LYS A 81 -3.93 5.53 -17.31
CA LYS A 81 -5.33 5.77 -17.74
C LYS A 81 -6.34 5.19 -16.75
N ILE A 82 -6.29 5.65 -15.51
CA ILE A 82 -7.16 5.22 -14.39
C ILE A 82 -7.57 6.43 -13.55
N GLU A 83 -8.67 6.29 -12.79
CA GLU A 83 -9.09 7.33 -11.84
C GLU A 83 -8.21 7.36 -10.58
N TYR A 84 -8.24 8.48 -9.86
CA TYR A 84 -7.48 8.65 -8.63
C TYR A 84 -8.19 9.51 -7.58
N MET A 85 -7.78 9.29 -6.34
CA MET A 85 -8.02 10.16 -5.19
C MET A 85 -6.69 10.46 -4.50
N TYR A 86 -6.39 11.73 -4.30
CA TYR A 86 -5.23 12.21 -3.55
C TYR A 86 -5.68 12.72 -2.18
N PHE A 87 -4.73 12.94 -1.28
CA PHE A 87 -4.97 13.42 0.08
C PHE A 87 -6.05 12.65 0.85
N ALA A 88 -6.01 11.32 0.74
CA ALA A 88 -7.09 10.46 1.20
C ALA A 88 -7.12 10.14 2.70
N LYS A 89 -6.07 10.53 3.43
CA LYS A 89 -5.96 10.34 4.89
C LYS A 89 -6.10 8.87 5.35
N LYS A 90 -5.56 7.91 4.59
CA LYS A 90 -5.34 6.53 5.05
C LYS A 90 -4.59 6.56 6.40
N PRO A 91 -4.94 5.70 7.37
CA PRO A 91 -5.79 4.51 7.26
C PRO A 91 -7.29 4.75 7.53
N LEU A 92 -7.78 6.00 7.46
CA LEU A 92 -9.20 6.27 7.65
C LEU A 92 -10.05 5.62 6.55
N LYS A 93 -11.21 5.06 6.94
CA LYS A 93 -12.10 4.31 6.03
C LYS A 93 -12.69 5.17 4.91
N THR A 94 -12.77 6.48 5.11
CA THR A 94 -13.52 7.39 4.23
C THR A 94 -13.05 7.34 2.77
N GLY A 95 -11.73 7.35 2.53
CA GLY A 95 -11.19 7.25 1.17
C GLY A 95 -11.50 5.90 0.52
N PHE A 96 -11.24 4.81 1.24
CA PHE A 96 -11.52 3.45 0.77
C PHE A 96 -13.00 3.22 0.46
N LYS A 97 -13.92 3.70 1.32
CA LYS A 97 -15.36 3.53 1.11
C LYS A 97 -15.89 4.32 -0.08
N LYS A 98 -15.42 5.55 -0.28
CA LYS A 98 -15.74 6.33 -1.49
C LYS A 98 -15.30 5.63 -2.77
N ILE A 99 -14.13 5.01 -2.76
CA ILE A 99 -13.66 4.24 -3.92
C ILE A 99 -14.47 2.97 -4.09
N GLN A 100 -14.77 2.25 -3.01
CA GLN A 100 -15.62 1.06 -3.07
C GLN A 100 -16.96 1.37 -3.76
N GLU A 101 -17.61 2.47 -3.40
CA GLU A 101 -18.87 2.91 -4.01
C GLU A 101 -18.71 3.20 -5.51
N LYS A 102 -17.62 3.88 -5.91
CA LYS A 102 -17.30 4.14 -7.33
C LYS A 102 -17.03 2.86 -8.12
N LEU A 103 -16.32 1.92 -7.51
CA LEU A 103 -16.00 0.62 -8.14
C LEU A 103 -17.24 -0.27 -8.26
N GLN A 104 -18.27 -0.03 -7.43
CA GLN A 104 -19.47 -0.86 -7.34
C GLN A 104 -19.15 -2.33 -7.07
N GLU A 105 -18.15 -2.57 -6.23
CA GLU A 105 -17.70 -3.92 -5.84
C GLU A 105 -17.95 -4.19 -4.36
N LYS A 106 -18.11 -5.47 -4.05
CA LYS A 106 -18.08 -5.94 -2.66
C LYS A 106 -16.66 -5.80 -2.11
N PRO A 107 -16.50 -5.49 -0.80
CA PRO A 107 -15.18 -5.24 -0.24
C PRO A 107 -14.25 -6.45 -0.40
N GLU A 108 -14.77 -7.67 -0.26
CA GLU A 108 -14.01 -8.92 -0.46
C GLU A 108 -13.46 -9.11 -1.89
N ASN A 109 -14.06 -8.46 -2.89
CA ASN A 109 -13.62 -8.53 -4.30
C ASN A 109 -12.64 -7.40 -4.66
N ILE A 110 -12.24 -6.58 -3.68
CA ILE A 110 -11.31 -5.47 -3.86
C ILE A 110 -10.03 -5.79 -3.10
N ALA A 111 -8.88 -5.66 -3.77
CA ALA A 111 -7.58 -5.69 -3.11
C ALA A 111 -6.98 -4.28 -2.98
N VAL A 112 -6.49 -3.96 -1.79
CA VAL A 112 -5.67 -2.78 -1.52
C VAL A 112 -4.20 -3.18 -1.63
N VAL A 113 -3.43 -2.43 -2.42
CA VAL A 113 -2.02 -2.71 -2.73
C VAL A 113 -1.16 -1.52 -2.31
N GLY A 114 -0.16 -1.75 -1.47
CA GLY A 114 0.79 -0.71 -1.04
C GLY A 114 1.95 -1.27 -0.23
N ASP A 115 2.96 -0.45 0.05
CA ASP A 115 4.18 -0.82 0.80
C ASP A 115 4.08 -0.56 2.31
N GLN A 116 3.03 0.13 2.77
CA GLN A 116 2.93 0.57 4.16
C GLN A 116 1.83 -0.15 4.95
N ILE A 117 2.24 -0.86 6.02
CA ILE A 117 1.32 -1.57 6.91
C ILE A 117 0.31 -0.62 7.57
N PHE A 118 0.77 0.47 8.18
CA PHE A 118 -0.06 1.34 9.01
C PHE A 118 -1.03 2.23 8.22
N THR A 119 -0.91 2.27 6.89
CA THR A 119 -1.81 3.01 6.00
C THR A 119 -2.64 2.05 5.18
N ASP A 120 -2.00 1.29 4.29
CA ASP A 120 -2.66 0.53 3.25
C ASP A 120 -3.27 -0.73 3.81
N ILE A 121 -2.47 -1.52 4.52
CA ILE A 121 -2.92 -2.79 5.09
C ILE A 121 -3.96 -2.56 6.17
N VAL A 122 -3.69 -1.68 7.13
CA VAL A 122 -4.65 -1.31 8.18
C VAL A 122 -5.92 -0.71 7.56
N GLY A 123 -5.80 0.17 6.56
CA GLY A 123 -6.94 0.80 5.90
C GLY A 123 -7.84 -0.19 5.16
N GLY A 124 -7.25 -1.08 4.36
CA GLY A 124 -7.96 -2.14 3.63
C GLY A 124 -8.63 -3.14 4.58
N ASN A 125 -7.88 -3.64 5.57
CA ASN A 125 -8.41 -4.57 6.57
C ASN A 125 -9.59 -3.97 7.36
N ARG A 126 -9.52 -2.69 7.74
CA ARG A 126 -10.62 -1.95 8.40
C ARG A 126 -11.88 -1.85 7.54
N CYS A 127 -11.74 -1.99 6.23
CA CYS A 127 -12.81 -1.97 5.24
C CYS A 127 -13.26 -3.36 4.79
N LYS A 128 -12.66 -4.43 5.35
CA LYS A 128 -12.87 -5.84 4.96
C LYS A 128 -12.45 -6.15 3.51
N MET A 129 -11.49 -5.39 3.00
CA MET A 129 -10.89 -5.61 1.68
C MET A 129 -9.73 -6.58 1.77
N PHE A 130 -9.40 -7.25 0.67
CA PHE A 130 -8.18 -8.02 0.56
C PHE A 130 -6.98 -7.06 0.58
N THR A 131 -5.86 -7.46 1.17
CA THR A 131 -4.69 -6.58 1.32
C THR A 131 -3.42 -7.27 0.82
N ILE A 132 -2.71 -6.58 -0.06
CA ILE A 132 -1.46 -7.02 -0.65
C ILE A 132 -0.39 -6.02 -0.22
N LEU A 133 0.51 -6.47 0.64
CA LEU A 133 1.73 -5.73 0.94
C LEU A 133 2.72 -5.98 -0.19
N VAL A 134 3.36 -4.94 -0.70
CA VAL A 134 4.50 -5.08 -1.61
C VAL A 134 5.76 -4.55 -0.96
N GLU A 135 6.92 -5.08 -1.36
CA GLU A 135 8.19 -4.49 -0.95
C GLU A 135 8.33 -3.08 -1.55
N PRO A 136 8.97 -2.15 -0.83
CA PRO A 136 9.19 -0.79 -1.30
C PRO A 136 10.11 -0.77 -2.53
N ILE A 137 9.75 -0.01 -3.57
CA ILE A 137 10.59 0.14 -4.80
C ILE A 137 11.98 0.68 -4.47
N ALA A 138 12.07 1.60 -3.52
CA ALA A 138 13.34 2.10 -3.00
C ALA A 138 13.33 2.03 -1.47
N GLU A 139 14.36 1.41 -0.91
CA GLU A 139 14.57 1.43 0.53
C GLU A 139 14.74 2.87 1.02
N LYS A 140 13.93 3.25 2.01
CA LYS A 140 14.21 4.43 2.82
C LYS A 140 14.90 3.97 4.09
N ASP A 141 16.17 4.30 4.24
CA ASP A 141 16.91 4.22 5.51
C ASP A 141 16.12 4.82 6.69
N ILE A 142 15.23 5.79 6.39
CA ILE A 142 14.41 6.54 7.33
C ILE A 142 13.37 5.66 8.07
N TRP A 143 12.77 4.64 7.43
CA TRP A 143 11.72 3.84 8.09
C TRP A 143 12.30 2.81 9.06
N ILE A 144 13.43 2.21 8.67
CA ILE A 144 14.23 1.33 9.54
C ILE A 144 14.66 2.09 10.79
N THR A 145 15.15 3.32 10.67
CA THR A 145 15.56 4.12 11.84
C THR A 145 14.37 4.59 12.69
N MET A 146 13.27 5.07 12.11
CA MET A 146 12.16 5.64 12.90
C MET A 146 11.35 4.61 13.68
N ILE A 147 11.15 3.39 13.16
CA ILE A 147 10.43 2.32 13.89
C ILE A 147 11.36 1.62 14.90
N LYS A 148 12.64 1.44 14.55
CA LYS A 148 13.60 0.84 15.50
C LYS A 148 13.94 1.77 16.64
N ARG A 149 14.03 3.10 16.46
CA ARG A 149 14.44 4.03 17.53
C ARG A 149 13.58 3.97 18.81
N PRO A 150 12.24 4.00 18.78
CA PRO A 150 11.44 3.87 20.00
C PRO A 150 11.66 2.52 20.69
N ILE A 151 11.73 1.44 19.91
CA ILE A 151 11.91 0.08 20.43
C ILE A 151 13.33 -0.10 20.99
N GLU A 152 14.36 0.36 20.29
CA GLU A 152 15.75 0.41 20.74
C GLU A 152 15.90 1.26 22.00
N ASN A 153 15.24 2.41 22.07
CA ASN A 153 15.29 3.27 23.26
C ASN A 153 14.65 2.59 24.47
N VAL A 154 13.55 1.84 24.28
CA VAL A 154 12.93 1.04 25.34
C VAL A 154 13.85 -0.11 25.79
N ILE A 155 14.52 -0.79 24.85
CA ILE A 155 15.48 -1.88 25.16
C ILE A 155 16.72 -1.32 25.86
N LYS A 156 17.31 -0.22 25.36
CA LYS A 156 18.48 0.46 25.97
C LYS A 156 18.17 0.95 27.37
N LYS A 157 16.98 1.52 27.59
CA LYS A 157 16.51 1.94 28.92
C LYS A 157 16.41 0.76 29.87
N LYS A 158 15.77 -0.35 29.45
CA LYS A 158 15.70 -1.57 30.26
C LYS A 158 17.06 -2.20 30.55
N TYR A 159 18.00 -2.14 29.61
CA TYR A 159 19.36 -2.63 29.80
C TYR A 159 20.14 -1.80 30.85
N HIS A 160 20.06 -0.46 30.78
CA HIS A 160 20.70 0.41 31.78
C HIS A 160 20.06 0.26 33.16
N GLU A 161 18.73 0.19 33.26
CA GLU A 161 18.03 -0.05 34.53
C GLU A 161 18.40 -1.39 35.18
N ASN A 162 18.70 -2.42 34.39
CA ASN A 162 19.13 -3.74 34.89
C ASN A 162 20.60 -3.76 35.32
N LEU A 163 21.48 -3.00 34.66
CA LEU A 163 22.88 -2.85 35.09
C LEU A 163 23.02 -2.09 36.42
N GLU A 164 22.18 -1.08 36.65
CA GLU A 164 22.15 -0.34 37.92
C GLU A 164 21.54 -1.15 39.08
N LYS A 165 20.63 -2.10 38.79
CA LYS A 165 20.05 -3.01 39.79
C LYS A 165 20.91 -4.22 40.11
N GLY A 166 21.81 -4.63 39.20
CA GLY A 166 22.77 -5.72 39.42
C GLY A 166 24.06 -5.31 40.14
N SER A 167 24.20 -4.02 40.47
CA SER A 167 25.38 -3.45 41.16
C SER A 167 25.07 -2.97 42.59
N LYS A 168 23.99 -3.47 43.21
CA LYS A 168 23.64 -3.24 44.62
C LYS A 168 23.41 -4.55 45.35
#